data_AF-A0A967HH28-F1
#
_entry.id   AF-A0A967HH28-F1
#
_cell.length_a   1.000
_cell.length_b   1.000
_cell.length_c   1.000
_cell.angle_alpha   90.00
_cell.angle_beta   90.00
_cell.angle_gamma   90.00
#
_symmetry.space_group_name_H-M   'P 1'
#
loop_
_entity.id
_entity.type
_entity.pdbx_description
1 polymer ?
#
loop_
_entity_poly.entity_id
_entity_poly.type
_entity_poly.pdbx_seq_one_letter_code
_entity_poly.pdbx_strand_id
1 'polypeptide(L)'
;DPRVALTTFGGAASCSIAIEFGFTGPNATNAMSCASGTIAIGEGWRLVRDGLCDVVLAGGVEAPLAPLSFGAFAIIRAMSTRNDEPERACRPFDRDRDGFVMGEGACMLVLERGTTPWPGAPASTASSPATAPPTTPTT
;
A
#
# COMPACT_ATOMS: atom_id res chain seq x y z
N ASP A 1 21.42 -8.65 -14.33
CA ASP A 1 21.39 -9.24 -12.98
C ASP A 1 20.29 -10.30 -12.96
N PRO A 2 20.58 -11.57 -12.63
CA PRO A 2 19.58 -12.64 -12.56
C PRO A 2 18.41 -12.35 -11.59
N ARG A 3 18.60 -11.44 -10.63
CA ARG A 3 17.53 -11.03 -9.70
C ARG A 3 16.42 -10.22 -10.35
N VAL A 4 16.67 -9.60 -11.51
CA VAL A 4 15.65 -8.82 -12.24
C VAL A 4 14.40 -9.65 -12.51
N ALA A 5 14.55 -10.93 -12.84
CA ALA A 5 13.42 -11.82 -13.08
C ALA A 5 12.51 -11.95 -11.84
N LEU A 6 13.08 -11.94 -10.63
CA LEU A 6 12.33 -12.05 -9.39
C LEU A 6 11.80 -10.71 -8.91
N THR A 7 12.55 -9.62 -9.11
CA THR A 7 12.17 -8.28 -8.64
C THR A 7 11.12 -7.59 -9.51
N THR A 8 10.87 -8.10 -10.72
CA THR A 8 9.87 -7.52 -11.64
C THR A 8 8.44 -7.99 -11.36
N PHE A 9 8.26 -9.11 -10.65
CA PHE A 9 6.93 -9.56 -10.27
C PHE A 9 6.30 -8.57 -9.29
N GLY A 10 5.01 -8.26 -9.45
CA GLY A 10 4.31 -7.31 -8.57
C GLY A 10 4.45 -7.64 -7.08
N GLY A 11 4.44 -8.93 -6.71
CA GLY A 11 4.62 -9.38 -5.33
C GLY A 11 6.06 -9.32 -4.78
N ALA A 12 7.05 -8.93 -5.58
CA ALA A 12 8.45 -8.96 -5.16
C ALA A 12 8.72 -8.06 -3.94
N ALA A 13 8.11 -6.87 -3.91
CA ALA A 13 8.29 -5.93 -2.82
C ALA A 13 7.82 -6.52 -1.47
N SER A 14 6.59 -7.04 -1.40
CA SER A 14 6.06 -7.63 -0.16
C SER A 14 6.80 -8.89 0.25
N CYS A 15 7.24 -9.71 -0.71
CA CYS A 15 8.03 -10.91 -0.43
C CYS A 15 9.44 -10.59 0.06
N SER A 16 10.13 -9.62 -0.55
CA SER A 16 11.47 -9.20 -0.11
C SER A 16 11.46 -8.69 1.33
N ILE A 17 10.46 -7.88 1.70
CA ILE A 17 10.28 -7.42 3.08
C ILE A 17 10.03 -8.61 4.01
N ALA A 18 9.15 -9.54 3.63
CA ALA A 18 8.85 -10.70 4.47
C ALA A 18 10.07 -11.62 4.66
N ILE A 19 10.89 -11.82 3.63
CA ILE A 19 12.12 -12.62 3.72
C ILE A 19 13.15 -11.91 4.62
N GLU A 20 13.36 -10.61 4.44
CA GLU A 20 14.33 -9.82 5.20
C GLU A 20 14.03 -9.81 6.70
N PHE A 21 12.74 -9.65 7.06
CA PHE A 21 12.32 -9.54 8.46
C PHE A 21 11.72 -10.82 9.05
N GLY A 22 11.69 -11.92 8.29
CA GLY A 22 11.16 -13.21 8.75
C GLY A 22 9.64 -13.21 9.00
N PHE A 23 8.86 -12.41 8.27
CA PHE A 23 7.40 -12.35 8.44
C PHE A 23 6.72 -13.55 7.79
N THR A 24 5.83 -14.21 8.54
CA THR A 24 5.16 -15.46 8.13
C THR A 24 3.64 -15.36 8.07
N GLY A 25 3.07 -14.19 8.38
CA GLY A 25 1.64 -13.93 8.29
C GLY A 25 1.13 -13.77 6.84
N PRO A 26 -0.14 -13.36 6.65
CA PRO A 26 -0.69 -13.07 5.33
C PRO A 26 0.19 -12.08 4.54
N ASN A 27 0.55 -12.46 3.31
CA ASN A 27 1.35 -11.64 2.41
C ASN A 27 0.60 -11.50 1.08
N ALA A 28 0.33 -10.25 0.69
CA ALA A 28 -0.35 -9.94 -0.56
C ALA A 28 0.19 -8.63 -1.14
N THR A 29 0.19 -8.56 -2.47
CA THR A 29 0.38 -7.31 -3.21
C THR A 29 -0.77 -7.16 -4.19
N ASN A 30 -1.39 -5.98 -4.21
CA ASN A 30 -2.43 -5.62 -5.17
C ASN A 30 -1.86 -4.69 -6.26
N ALA A 31 -2.56 -4.60 -7.39
CA ALA A 31 -2.17 -3.77 -8.54
C ALA A 31 -3.33 -2.86 -8.98
N MET A 32 -3.92 -2.15 -8.03
CA MET A 32 -5.06 -1.26 -8.23
C MET A 32 -4.65 0.17 -8.64
N SER A 33 -3.64 0.27 -9.53
CA SER A 33 -3.11 1.53 -10.07
C SER A 33 -2.72 2.54 -8.96
N CYS A 34 -2.99 3.84 -9.17
CA CYS A 34 -2.64 4.91 -8.24
C CYS A 34 -3.26 4.78 -6.84
N ALA A 35 -4.29 3.93 -6.67
CA ALA A 35 -4.95 3.69 -5.39
C ALA A 35 -4.37 2.50 -4.61
N SER A 36 -3.42 1.75 -5.18
CA SER A 36 -2.91 0.49 -4.62
C SER A 36 -2.45 0.60 -3.16
N GLY A 37 -1.68 1.65 -2.84
CA GLY A 37 -1.19 1.88 -1.47
C GLY A 37 -2.30 2.11 -0.45
N THR A 38 -3.30 2.95 -0.78
CA THR A 38 -4.45 3.20 0.09
C THR A 38 -5.32 1.95 0.25
N ILE A 39 -5.49 1.17 -0.82
CA ILE A 39 -6.22 -0.10 -0.77
C ILE A 39 -5.49 -1.10 0.13
N ALA A 40 -4.17 -1.23 0.00
CA ALA A 40 -3.36 -2.10 0.86
C ALA A 40 -3.49 -1.73 2.34
N ILE A 41 -3.49 -0.42 2.65
CA ILE A 41 -3.74 0.07 4.02
C ILE A 41 -5.14 -0.34 4.51
N GLY A 42 -6.17 -0.19 3.67
CA GLY A 42 -7.54 -0.61 4.01
C GLY A 42 -7.66 -2.12 4.22
N GLU A 43 -6.97 -2.93 3.42
CA GLU A 43 -6.90 -4.39 3.56
C GLU A 43 -6.19 -4.79 4.85
N GLY A 44 -5.01 -4.21 5.14
CA GLY A 44 -4.28 -4.46 6.37
C GLY A 44 -5.05 -4.05 7.63
N TRP A 45 -5.77 -2.92 7.56
CA TRP A 45 -6.64 -2.51 8.66
C TRP A 45 -7.76 -3.53 8.93
N ARG A 46 -8.36 -4.12 7.89
CA ARG A 46 -9.39 -5.17 8.06
C ARG A 46 -8.81 -6.41 8.75
N LEU A 47 -7.60 -6.83 8.39
CA LEU A 47 -6.94 -7.97 9.04
C LEU A 47 -6.76 -7.73 10.55
N VAL A 48 -6.34 -6.53 10.96
CA VAL A 48 -6.16 -6.17 12.37
C VAL A 48 -7.49 -6.02 13.10
N ARG A 49 -8.45 -5.33 12.47
CA ARG A 49 -9.79 -5.12 13.01
C ARG A 49 -10.51 -6.44 13.27
N ASP A 50 -10.46 -7.35 12.31
CA ASP A 50 -11.17 -8.64 12.35
C ASP A 50 -10.43 -9.68 13.21
N GLY A 51 -9.27 -9.33 13.77
CA GLY A 51 -8.49 -10.18 14.67
C GLY A 51 -7.73 -11.30 13.96
N LEU A 52 -7.49 -11.16 12.65
CA LEU A 52 -6.73 -12.12 11.84
C LEU A 52 -5.21 -11.91 11.95
N CYS A 53 -4.78 -10.70 12.29
CA CYS A 53 -3.37 -10.36 12.54
C CYS A 53 -3.29 -9.35 13.70
N ASP A 54 -2.27 -9.47 14.55
CA ASP A 54 -2.01 -8.49 15.61
C ASP A 54 -1.36 -7.22 15.06
N VAL A 55 -0.46 -7.40 14.09
CA VAL A 55 0.31 -6.35 13.42
C VAL A 55 0.35 -6.63 11.93
N VAL A 56 0.16 -5.59 11.11
CA VAL A 56 0.28 -5.67 9.65
C VAL A 56 1.13 -4.51 9.14
N LEU A 57 2.09 -4.80 8.28
CA LEU A 57 2.78 -3.78 7.49
C LEU A 57 2.00 -3.56 6.18
N ALA A 58 1.50 -2.35 5.95
CA ALA A 58 0.68 -2.04 4.78
C ALA A 58 1.07 -0.70 4.15
N GLY A 59 1.04 -0.61 2.82
CA GLY A 59 1.47 0.58 2.11
C GLY A 59 1.66 0.35 0.62
N GLY A 60 2.48 1.16 -0.02
CA GLY A 60 2.77 1.06 -1.44
C GLY A 60 4.16 1.58 -1.80
N VAL A 61 4.69 1.09 -2.90
CA VAL A 61 5.96 1.50 -3.50
C VAL A 61 5.81 1.54 -5.01
N GLU A 62 6.45 2.50 -5.65
CA GLU A 62 6.53 2.58 -7.11
C GLU A 62 7.83 3.27 -7.53
N ALA A 63 8.44 2.78 -8.61
CA ALA A 63 9.68 3.33 -9.18
C ALA A 63 9.57 3.40 -10.71
N PRO A 64 8.67 4.24 -11.27
CA PRO A 64 8.29 4.18 -12.66
C PRO A 64 9.18 5.07 -13.56
N LEU A 65 10.22 5.71 -13.02
CA LEU A 65 11.12 6.61 -13.75
C LEU A 65 12.12 5.86 -14.67
N ALA A 66 11.64 4.82 -15.35
CA ALA A 66 12.34 4.11 -16.41
C ALA A 66 11.87 4.62 -17.79
N PRO A 67 12.75 4.63 -18.83
CA PRO A 67 12.40 5.15 -20.14
C PRO A 67 11.13 4.56 -20.77
N LEU A 68 10.89 3.26 -20.58
CA LEU A 68 9.71 2.58 -21.09
C LEU A 68 8.42 3.13 -20.46
N SER A 69 8.36 3.16 -19.13
CA SER A 69 7.20 3.63 -18.39
C SER A 69 6.96 5.13 -18.63
N PHE A 70 8.00 5.95 -18.51
CA PHE A 70 7.91 7.39 -18.77
C PHE A 70 7.43 7.68 -20.20
N GLY A 71 8.00 7.00 -21.20
CA GLY A 71 7.62 7.15 -22.60
C GLY A 71 6.17 6.71 -22.87
N ALA A 72 5.72 5.62 -22.26
CA ALA A 72 4.33 5.16 -22.39
C ALA A 72 3.32 6.21 -21.89
N PHE A 73 3.58 6.82 -20.72
CA PHE A 73 2.73 7.89 -20.19
C PHE A 73 2.83 9.20 -20.98
N ALA A 74 3.99 9.48 -21.60
CA ALA A 74 4.17 10.64 -22.47
C ALA A 74 3.35 10.52 -23.76
N ILE A 75 3.32 9.33 -24.38
CA ILE A 75 2.60 9.07 -25.64
C ILE A 75 1.09 9.25 -25.47
N ILE A 76 0.53 8.83 -24.34
CA ILE A 76 -0.89 9.03 -24.03
C ILE A 76 -1.21 10.45 -23.53
N ARG A 77 -0.21 11.35 -23.50
CA ARG A 77 -0.33 12.76 -23.07
C ARG A 77 -0.89 12.92 -21.66
N ALA A 78 -0.52 12.02 -20.74
CA ALA A 78 -0.97 12.10 -19.36
C ALA A 78 -0.06 12.98 -18.47
N MET A 79 1.19 13.19 -18.89
CA MET A 79 2.19 13.96 -18.13
C MET A 79 2.26 15.43 -18.59
N SER A 80 2.63 16.31 -17.66
CA SER A 80 2.95 17.71 -17.96
C SER A 80 4.11 17.80 -18.97
N THR A 81 4.06 18.81 -19.83
CA THR A 81 5.09 19.12 -20.84
C THR A 81 5.86 20.40 -20.55
N ARG A 82 5.63 21.01 -19.37
CA ARG A 82 6.29 22.23 -18.90
C ARG A 82 7.74 21.97 -18.46
N ASN A 83 8.59 21.73 -19.45
CA ASN A 83 10.01 21.43 -19.25
C ASN A 83 10.87 22.69 -19.01
N ASP A 84 10.35 23.87 -19.33
CA ASP A 84 10.95 25.19 -19.12
C ASP A 84 10.86 25.67 -17.66
N GLU A 85 9.80 25.26 -16.94
CA GLU A 85 9.58 25.59 -15.53
C GLU A 85 9.20 24.33 -14.71
N PRO A 86 10.08 23.33 -14.57
CA PRO A 86 9.75 22.02 -14.01
C PRO A 86 9.28 22.08 -12.55
N GLU A 87 9.82 22.99 -11.74
CA GLU A 87 9.42 23.21 -10.35
C GLU A 87 7.95 23.66 -10.22
N ARG A 88 7.36 24.18 -11.30
CA ARG A 88 5.98 24.67 -11.36
C ARG A 88 5.06 23.77 -12.18
N ALA A 89 5.53 22.60 -12.64
CA ALA A 89 4.77 21.68 -13.48
C ALA A 89 3.65 20.97 -12.70
N CYS A 90 3.91 20.55 -11.45
CA CYS A 90 2.89 19.95 -10.59
C CYS A 90 2.00 21.03 -9.97
N ARG A 91 0.81 21.24 -10.55
CA ARG A 91 -0.14 22.27 -10.12
C ARG A 91 -1.59 21.76 -10.07
N PRO A 92 -1.93 20.89 -9.10
CA PRO A 92 -3.30 20.38 -8.96
C PRO A 92 -4.32 21.50 -8.89
N PHE A 93 -5.45 21.32 -9.60
CA PHE A 93 -6.58 22.26 -9.66
C PHE A 93 -6.30 23.64 -10.29
N ASP A 94 -5.06 23.95 -10.65
CA ASP A 94 -4.72 25.20 -11.35
C ASP A 94 -5.37 25.24 -12.75
N ARG A 95 -5.71 26.46 -13.22
CA ARG A 95 -6.31 26.67 -14.55
C ARG A 95 -5.38 26.22 -15.66
N ASP A 96 -4.09 26.45 -15.50
CA ASP A 96 -3.08 26.27 -16.54
C ASP A 96 -2.30 24.94 -16.34
N ARG A 97 -2.93 23.95 -15.65
CA ARG A 97 -2.41 22.58 -15.49
C ARG A 97 -2.51 21.80 -16.80
N ASP A 98 -1.51 20.99 -17.12
CA ASP A 98 -1.41 20.26 -18.38
C ASP A 98 -1.09 18.76 -18.26
N GLY A 99 -1.08 18.21 -17.04
CA GLY A 99 -0.86 16.80 -16.76
C GLY A 99 -0.32 16.56 -15.36
N PHE A 100 -0.10 15.30 -14.97
CA PHE A 100 0.61 14.99 -13.72
C PHE A 100 2.13 15.04 -13.92
N VAL A 101 2.88 15.12 -12.83
CA VAL A 101 4.33 14.95 -12.82
C VAL A 101 4.64 13.57 -12.25
N MET A 102 5.26 12.70 -13.05
CA MET A 102 5.61 11.36 -12.61
C MET A 102 6.66 11.42 -11.50
N GLY A 103 6.40 10.70 -10.42
CA GLY A 103 7.32 10.54 -9.30
C GLY A 103 7.47 9.07 -8.93
N GLU A 104 8.41 8.81 -8.04
CA GLU A 104 8.67 7.52 -7.42
C GLU A 104 8.76 7.67 -5.91
N GLY A 105 8.57 6.57 -5.20
CA GLY A 105 8.69 6.54 -3.75
C GLY A 105 8.04 5.33 -3.12
N ALA A 106 8.14 5.26 -1.80
CA ALA A 106 7.52 4.24 -0.97
C ALA A 106 6.92 4.87 0.29
N CYS A 107 5.83 4.30 0.77
CA CYS A 107 5.25 4.63 2.07
C CYS A 107 4.67 3.36 2.69
N MET A 108 5.05 3.07 3.93
CA MET A 108 4.57 1.92 4.69
C MET A 108 4.08 2.37 6.06
N LEU A 109 3.02 1.73 6.54
CA LEU A 109 2.46 1.90 7.88
C LEU A 109 2.54 0.58 8.63
N VAL A 110 2.84 0.67 9.92
CA VAL A 110 2.63 -0.43 10.86
C VAL A 110 1.25 -0.25 11.45
N LEU A 111 0.34 -1.16 11.14
CA LEU A 111 -1.02 -1.18 11.63
C LEU A 111 -1.10 -2.18 12.78
N GLU A 112 -1.54 -1.71 13.94
CA GLU A 112 -1.77 -2.55 15.11
C GLU A 112 -3.08 -2.17 15.79
N ARG A 113 -3.58 -3.05 16.65
CA ARG A 113 -4.77 -2.75 17.44
C ARG A 113 -4.43 -1.67 18.46
N GLY A 114 -5.18 -0.57 18.45
CA GLY A 114 -5.06 0.47 19.48
C GLY A 114 -5.34 -0.11 20.87
N THR A 115 -4.42 0.13 21.80
CA THR A 115 -4.57 -0.28 23.22
C THR A 115 -5.39 0.71 24.03
N THR A 116 -5.53 1.94 23.51
CA THR A 116 -6.34 3.01 24.11
C THR A 116 -7.36 3.50 23.07
N PRO A 117 -8.61 3.79 23.45
CA PRO A 117 -9.57 4.42 22.55
C PRO A 117 -9.02 5.75 22.02
N TRP A 118 -9.07 5.96 20.71
CA TRP A 118 -8.79 7.27 20.12
C TRP A 118 -9.79 8.31 20.69
N PRO A 119 -9.37 9.57 21.00
CA PRO A 119 -10.21 10.57 21.67
C PRO A 119 -11.57 10.87 21.04
N GLY A 120 -11.76 10.58 19.74
CA GLY A 120 -13.03 10.74 19.02
C GLY A 120 -13.73 9.41 18.69
N ALA A 121 -13.31 8.30 19.30
CA ALA A 121 -13.94 7.00 19.06
C ALA A 121 -15.37 7.00 19.63
N PRO A 122 -16.39 6.58 18.85
CA PRO A 122 -17.73 6.40 19.40
C PRO A 122 -17.68 5.38 20.56
N ALA A 123 -18.46 5.62 21.61
CA ALA A 123 -18.58 4.70 22.74
C ALA A 123 -18.82 3.28 22.20
N SER A 124 -17.89 2.38 22.53
CA SER A 124 -17.64 1.11 21.83
C SER A 124 -18.90 0.32 21.45
N THR A 125 -19.05 -0.05 20.17
CA THR A 125 -19.58 -1.38 19.84
C THR A 125 -18.43 -2.37 20.03
N ALA A 126 -18.07 -2.63 21.28
CA ALA A 126 -17.26 -3.78 21.61
C ALA A 126 -18.12 -5.01 21.28
N SER A 127 -17.98 -5.56 20.07
CA SER A 127 -18.37 -6.94 19.86
C SER A 127 -17.47 -7.76 20.77
N SER A 128 -18.07 -8.29 21.84
CA SER A 128 -17.48 -9.26 22.74
C SER A 128 -16.65 -10.27 21.93
N PRO A 129 -15.42 -10.64 22.35
CA PRO A 129 -14.70 -11.70 21.67
C PRO A 129 -15.61 -12.93 21.65
N ALA A 130 -15.96 -13.40 20.46
CA ALA A 130 -16.68 -14.65 20.30
C ALA A 130 -15.85 -15.72 21.04
N THR A 131 -16.35 -16.16 22.18
CA THR A 131 -15.75 -17.24 22.96
C THR A 131 -15.83 -18.46 22.07
N ALA A 132 -14.68 -18.92 21.54
CA ALA A 132 -14.64 -20.18 20.84
C ALA A 132 -15.20 -21.27 21.78
N PRO A 133 -16.16 -22.10 21.34
CA PRO A 133 -16.69 -23.16 22.19
C PRO A 133 -15.55 -24.12 22.58
N PRO A 134 -15.55 -24.64 23.83
CA PRO A 134 -14.52 -25.57 24.27
C PRO A 134 -14.54 -26.80 23.36
N THR A 135 -13.41 -27.06 22.69
CA THR A 135 -13.19 -28.30 21.96
C THR A 135 -13.01 -29.41 22.97
N THR A 136 -14.04 -30.23 23.19
CA THR A 136 -13.91 -31.47 23.95
C THR A 136 -12.88 -32.38 23.25
N PRO A 137 -11.91 -32.98 23.96
CA PRO A 137 -11.03 -33.97 23.35
C PRO A 137 -11.83 -35.24 23.06
N THR A 138 -11.91 -35.63 21.79
CA THR A 138 -12.37 -36.98 21.42
C THR A 138 -11.21 -37.94 21.68
N THR A 139 -11.41 -38.85 22.62
CA THR A 139 -10.60 -40.06 22.87
C THR A 139 -10.42 -40.91 21.62
#